data_AF-A0A7X7YMM9-F1
#
_entry.id   AF-A0A7X7YMM9-F1
#
_cell.length_a   1.000
_cell.length_b   1.000
_cell.length_c   1.000
_cell.angle_alpha   90.00
_cell.angle_beta   90.00
_cell.angle_gamma   90.00
#
_symmetry.space_group_name_H-M   'P 1'
#
loop_
_entity.id
_entity.type
_entity.pdbx_description
1 polymer ?
#
loop_
_entity_poly.entity_id
_entity_poly.type
_entity_poly.pdbx_seq_one_letter_code
_entity_poly.pdbx_strand_id
1 'polypeptide(L)'
;MAEKGDNGIYCDGQRLIYVTYSFEDYQTIWGGSLSDYKDFLLARQRKFQQLQEEHFGAWIVLVPFDRKDFSSWLEENPLYKQCSNQHAHWALRVASDPSHLEKIRKRHPLQNYILKDESLKAILFAWFLPVIAPNASSMRKLREPIPQQLVNQIRQELITGLLAPLPQFQRYSTTRGTGVALLPGDRFVHADTIDQISEHTIESLLQTWDSCSPYYFSISKQYSFPICPHWHFPRVAVLCFPLIVLGCAFDCETVTIRISRADSKDLPLHIWKNYFQYLNVSLYPGRGTDFAAAGFTKHIYNEIQRELTSEAELLEPSKYPAYLWRVK
;
A
#
# COMPACT_ATOMS: atom_id res chain seq x y z
N MET A 1 -3.67 20.07 10.88
CA MET A 1 -4.25 18.80 11.37
C MET A 1 -3.35 18.08 12.36
N ALA A 2 -2.02 18.06 12.17
CA ALA A 2 -1.07 17.39 13.07
C ALA A 2 -1.25 17.77 14.56
N GLU A 3 -1.33 19.06 14.89
CA GLU A 3 -1.52 19.52 16.28
C GLU A 3 -2.85 19.06 16.94
N LYS A 4 -3.90 18.80 16.15
CA LYS A 4 -5.17 18.26 16.67
C LYS A 4 -5.06 16.76 16.97
N GLY A 5 -4.21 16.04 16.24
CA GLY A 5 -4.00 14.59 16.36
C GLY A 5 -3.30 14.19 17.65
N ASP A 6 -2.38 15.02 18.14
CA ASP A 6 -1.57 14.74 19.33
C ASP A 6 -2.26 15.10 20.66
N ASN A 7 -3.37 15.84 20.60
CA ASN A 7 -4.10 16.26 21.80
C ASN A 7 -4.82 15.08 22.46
N GLY A 8 -4.70 14.93 23.78
CA GLY A 8 -5.32 13.83 24.52
C GLY A 8 -4.63 12.47 24.31
N ILE A 9 -3.31 12.47 24.09
CA ILE A 9 -2.48 11.27 24.09
C ILE A 9 -1.37 11.44 25.14
N TYR A 10 -1.16 10.42 25.98
CA TYR A 10 -0.11 10.42 27.00
C TYR A 10 0.50 9.02 27.16
N CYS A 11 1.82 8.94 27.30
CA CYS A 11 2.53 7.71 27.63
C CYS A 11 3.31 7.92 28.92
N ASP A 12 3.07 7.08 29.94
CA ASP A 12 3.80 7.11 31.22
C ASP A 12 4.87 6.01 31.32
N GLY A 13 5.18 5.34 30.20
CA GLY A 13 6.10 4.21 30.11
C GLY A 13 5.45 2.85 30.33
N GLN A 14 4.37 2.76 31.11
CA GLN A 14 3.62 1.51 31.32
C GLN A 14 2.28 1.51 30.59
N ARG A 15 1.67 2.68 30.42
CA ARG A 15 0.34 2.87 29.85
C ARG A 15 0.40 3.85 28.70
N LEU A 16 -0.29 3.51 27.62
CA LEU A 16 -0.62 4.41 26.52
C LEU A 16 -2.07 4.88 26.71
N ILE A 17 -2.23 6.10 27.20
CA ILE A 17 -3.52 6.72 27.51
C ILE A 17 -3.99 7.53 26.31
N TYR A 18 -5.24 7.30 25.92
CA TYR A 18 -5.77 7.82 24.67
C TYR A 18 -7.21 8.30 24.83
N VAL A 19 -7.42 9.60 24.59
CA VAL A 19 -8.75 10.22 24.64
C VAL A 19 -9.52 9.92 23.36
N THR A 20 -10.78 9.51 23.49
CA THR A 20 -11.71 9.35 22.37
C THR A 20 -12.77 10.44 22.40
N TYR A 21 -13.02 11.09 21.28
CA TYR A 21 -13.99 12.18 21.16
C TYR A 21 -15.21 11.70 20.36
N SER A 22 -16.40 12.21 20.66
CA SER A 22 -17.56 12.10 19.77
C SER A 22 -17.50 13.13 18.64
N PHE A 23 -18.42 13.03 17.67
CA PHE A 23 -18.55 14.05 16.65
C PHE A 23 -18.97 15.39 17.26
N GLU A 24 -19.91 15.37 18.21
CA GLU A 24 -20.40 16.56 18.92
C GLU A 24 -19.28 17.24 19.72
N ASP A 25 -18.45 16.45 20.41
CA ASP A 25 -17.27 16.96 21.11
C ASP A 25 -16.27 17.57 20.12
N TYR A 26 -15.98 16.86 19.03
CA TYR A 26 -15.06 17.33 18.00
C TYR A 26 -15.52 18.66 17.41
N GLN A 27 -16.81 18.75 17.05
CA GLN A 27 -17.41 19.93 16.48
C GLN A 27 -17.36 21.11 17.47
N THR A 28 -17.62 20.84 18.75
CA THR A 28 -17.55 21.86 19.81
C THR A 28 -16.14 22.37 20.04
N ILE A 29 -15.14 21.48 20.09
CA ILE A 29 -13.76 21.84 20.46
C ILE A 29 -13.03 22.50 19.30
N TRP A 30 -13.12 21.92 18.10
CA TRP A 30 -12.25 22.30 16.99
C TRP A 30 -12.98 22.99 15.85
N GLY A 31 -14.31 22.95 15.82
CA GLY A 31 -15.10 23.30 14.64
C GLY A 31 -14.85 22.33 13.48
N GLY A 32 -15.88 22.03 12.71
CA GLY A 32 -15.73 21.22 11.51
C GLY A 32 -16.99 20.45 11.11
N SER A 33 -16.91 19.84 9.94
CA SER A 33 -17.91 18.96 9.38
C SER A 33 -17.70 17.50 9.82
N LEU A 34 -18.67 16.64 9.54
CA LEU A 34 -18.55 15.19 9.71
C LEU A 34 -17.37 14.62 8.89
N SER A 35 -17.09 15.21 7.72
CA SER A 35 -15.96 14.83 6.87
C SER A 35 -14.63 15.09 7.58
N ASP A 36 -14.47 16.28 8.17
CA ASP A 36 -13.27 16.65 8.92
C ASP A 36 -13.08 15.75 10.15
N TYR A 37 -14.17 15.36 10.80
CA TYR A 37 -14.14 14.42 11.93
C TYR A 37 -13.67 13.03 11.51
N LYS A 38 -14.12 12.50 10.37
CA LYS A 38 -13.63 11.22 9.84
C LYS A 38 -12.13 11.26 9.53
N ASP A 39 -11.65 12.35 8.92
CA ASP A 39 -10.21 12.55 8.66
C ASP A 39 -9.41 12.69 9.97
N PHE A 40 -9.97 13.39 10.96
CA PHE A 40 -9.41 13.49 12.31
C PHE A 40 -9.27 12.11 12.95
N LEU A 41 -10.31 11.27 12.92
CA LEU A 41 -10.28 9.91 13.45
C LEU A 41 -9.15 9.09 12.79
N LEU A 42 -9.04 9.10 11.46
CA LEU A 42 -7.98 8.35 10.77
C LEU A 42 -6.57 8.82 11.10
N ALA A 43 -6.33 10.14 11.13
CA ALA A 43 -5.03 10.68 11.54
C ALA A 43 -4.67 10.22 12.96
N ARG A 44 -5.67 10.24 13.85
CA ARG A 44 -5.61 9.75 15.22
C ARG A 44 -5.33 8.25 15.31
N GLN A 45 -5.87 7.43 14.41
CA GLN A 45 -5.57 5.99 14.33
C GLN A 45 -4.11 5.74 13.96
N ARG A 46 -3.64 6.41 12.91
CA ARG A 46 -2.26 6.26 12.43
C ARG A 46 -1.26 6.62 13.52
N LYS A 47 -1.53 7.72 14.23
CA LYS A 47 -0.72 8.12 15.38
C LYS A 47 -0.76 7.08 16.51
N PHE A 48 -1.94 6.54 16.80
CA PHE A 48 -2.08 5.49 17.80
C PHE A 48 -1.30 4.23 17.44
N GLN A 49 -1.38 3.76 16.18
CA GLN A 49 -0.62 2.61 15.70
C GLN A 49 0.89 2.83 15.78
N GLN A 50 1.37 4.00 15.35
CA GLN A 50 2.77 4.39 15.48
C GLN A 50 3.23 4.32 16.95
N LEU A 51 2.43 4.86 17.88
CA LEU A 51 2.76 4.84 19.31
C LEU A 51 2.71 3.44 19.92
N GLN A 52 1.86 2.54 19.41
CA GLN A 52 1.86 1.13 19.84
C GLN A 52 3.15 0.41 19.42
N GLU A 53 3.69 0.73 18.24
CA GLU A 53 4.97 0.21 17.76
C GLU A 53 6.14 0.79 18.56
N GLU A 54 6.15 2.11 18.80
CA GLU A 54 7.17 2.81 19.60
C GLU A 54 7.17 2.38 21.08
N HIS A 55 6.00 2.08 21.64
CA HIS A 55 5.82 1.68 23.04
C HIS A 55 5.32 0.23 23.15
N PHE A 56 6.02 -0.69 22.48
CA PHE A 56 5.68 -2.11 22.52
C PHE A 56 5.59 -2.64 23.96
N GLY A 57 4.44 -3.22 24.32
CA GLY A 57 4.17 -3.75 25.67
C GLY A 57 3.47 -2.77 26.63
N ALA A 58 3.21 -1.53 26.23
CA ALA A 58 2.41 -0.60 27.02
C ALA A 58 0.91 -0.99 27.05
N TRP A 59 0.27 -0.80 28.20
CA TRP A 59 -1.15 -1.07 28.40
C TRP A 59 -1.99 0.07 27.82
N ILE A 60 -2.88 -0.26 26.89
CA ILE A 60 -3.73 0.74 26.23
C ILE A 60 -4.90 1.10 27.13
N VAL A 61 -5.06 2.39 27.44
CA VAL A 61 -6.17 2.92 28.22
C VAL A 61 -6.96 3.93 27.40
N LEU A 62 -8.13 3.52 26.92
CA LEU A 62 -9.06 4.43 26.24
C LEU A 62 -9.91 5.20 27.25
N VAL A 63 -9.93 6.53 27.12
CA VAL A 63 -10.67 7.46 27.99
C VAL A 63 -11.66 8.25 27.13
N PRO A 64 -12.98 7.98 27.21
CA PRO A 64 -13.98 8.81 26.54
C PRO A 64 -13.93 10.24 27.05
N PHE A 65 -13.87 11.22 26.15
CA PHE A 65 -13.91 12.62 26.53
C PHE A 65 -15.23 12.95 27.20
N ASP A 66 -15.16 13.59 28.37
CA ASP A 66 -16.33 14.02 29.10
C ASP A 66 -16.22 15.52 29.35
N ARG A 67 -16.95 16.30 28.56
CA ARG A 67 -16.88 17.75 28.59
C ARG A 67 -17.17 18.34 29.99
N LYS A 68 -18.12 17.76 30.73
CA LYS A 68 -18.48 18.28 32.06
C LYS A 68 -17.38 18.00 33.07
N ASP A 69 -16.87 16.77 33.09
CA ASP A 69 -15.77 16.37 33.97
C ASP A 69 -14.49 17.17 33.67
N PHE A 70 -14.18 17.33 32.38
CA PHE A 70 -13.03 18.10 31.92
C PHE A 70 -13.12 19.57 32.34
N SER A 71 -14.26 20.23 32.13
CA SER A 71 -14.44 21.63 32.52
C SER A 71 -14.29 21.82 34.03
N SER A 72 -14.90 20.97 34.86
CA SER A 72 -14.76 21.04 36.31
C SER A 72 -13.30 20.83 36.75
N TRP A 73 -12.61 19.85 36.16
CA TRP A 73 -11.18 19.63 36.42
C TRP A 73 -10.33 20.85 36.05
N LEU A 74 -10.61 21.52 34.93
CA LEU A 74 -9.85 22.68 34.48
C LEU A 74 -10.09 23.93 35.34
N GLU A 75 -11.28 24.06 35.93
CA GLU A 75 -11.59 25.10 36.92
C GLU A 75 -10.81 24.88 38.22
N GLU A 76 -10.75 23.63 38.70
CA GLU A 76 -9.97 23.23 39.88
C GLU A 76 -8.45 23.33 39.66
N ASN A 77 -8.00 23.22 38.41
CA ASN A 77 -6.57 23.17 38.05
C ASN A 77 -6.21 24.27 37.04
N PRO A 78 -6.29 25.56 37.42
CA PRO A 78 -6.17 26.68 36.48
C PRO A 78 -4.79 26.78 35.80
N LEU A 79 -3.74 26.20 36.39
CA LEU A 79 -2.39 26.15 35.81
C LEU A 79 -2.36 25.44 34.45
N TYR A 80 -3.28 24.49 34.22
CA TYR A 80 -3.34 23.74 32.96
C TYR A 80 -4.10 24.47 31.85
N LYS A 81 -4.73 25.62 32.11
CA LYS A 81 -5.45 26.41 31.08
C LYS A 81 -4.55 26.90 29.95
N GLN A 82 -3.25 27.05 30.22
CA GLN A 82 -2.24 27.46 29.23
C GLN A 82 -1.40 26.30 28.71
N CYS A 83 -1.65 25.06 29.16
CA CYS A 83 -0.91 23.89 28.70
C CYS A 83 -1.41 23.45 27.32
N SER A 84 -0.48 23.16 26.42
CA SER A 84 -0.76 22.74 25.04
C SER A 84 -1.52 21.40 24.92
N ASN A 85 -1.46 20.54 25.95
CA ASN A 85 -2.13 19.24 25.96
C ASN A 85 -2.94 18.99 27.24
N GLN A 86 -3.80 19.95 27.60
CA GLN A 86 -4.71 19.86 28.76
C GLN A 86 -5.56 18.57 28.78
N HIS A 87 -5.97 18.06 27.61
CA HIS A 87 -6.79 16.84 27.55
C HIS A 87 -6.00 15.59 27.94
N ALA A 88 -4.70 15.52 27.62
CA ALA A 88 -3.85 14.41 28.03
C ALA A 88 -3.66 14.37 29.55
N HIS A 89 -3.47 15.53 30.19
CA HIS A 89 -3.33 15.62 31.65
C HIS A 89 -4.62 15.25 32.38
N TRP A 90 -5.76 15.73 31.89
CA TRP A 90 -7.07 15.29 32.39
C TRP A 90 -7.24 13.77 32.25
N ALA A 91 -6.91 13.21 31.08
CA ALA A 91 -7.03 11.79 30.82
C ALA A 91 -6.11 10.95 31.71
N LEU A 92 -4.91 11.43 32.01
CA LEU A 92 -3.99 10.79 32.95
C LEU A 92 -4.58 10.70 34.36
N ARG A 93 -5.23 11.79 34.83
CA ARG A 93 -5.95 11.81 36.12
C ARG A 93 -7.09 10.81 36.12
N VAL A 94 -7.91 10.79 35.08
CA VAL A 94 -9.01 9.83 34.94
C VAL A 94 -8.51 8.38 34.88
N ALA A 95 -7.47 8.11 34.09
CA ALA A 95 -6.90 6.77 33.92
C ALA A 95 -6.21 6.22 35.19
N SER A 96 -5.86 7.10 36.13
CA SER A 96 -5.26 6.72 37.40
C SER A 96 -6.30 6.35 38.47
N ASP A 97 -7.58 6.62 38.24
CA ASP A 97 -8.71 6.18 39.07
C ASP A 97 -9.65 5.25 38.26
N PRO A 98 -9.52 3.92 38.42
CA PRO A 98 -10.36 2.95 37.71
C PRO A 98 -11.86 3.15 37.93
N SER A 99 -12.27 3.57 39.13
CA SER A 99 -13.69 3.77 39.47
C SER A 99 -14.24 5.02 38.78
N HIS A 100 -13.43 6.08 38.68
CA HIS A 100 -13.78 7.28 37.91
C HIS A 100 -13.89 6.97 36.42
N LEU A 101 -12.89 6.27 35.86
CA LEU A 101 -12.89 5.88 34.46
C LEU A 101 -14.11 5.01 34.10
N GLU A 102 -14.51 4.08 34.98
CA GLU A 102 -15.71 3.27 34.75
C GLU A 102 -16.99 4.12 34.72
N LYS A 103 -17.12 5.12 35.61
CA LYS A 103 -18.24 6.07 35.58
C LYS A 103 -18.29 6.86 34.27
N ILE A 104 -17.15 7.34 33.78
CA ILE A 104 -17.07 8.03 32.49
C ILE A 104 -17.48 7.10 31.35
N ARG A 105 -16.96 5.86 31.31
CA ARG A 105 -17.33 4.87 30.29
C ARG A 105 -18.81 4.52 30.31
N LYS A 106 -19.46 4.48 31.47
CA LYS A 106 -20.91 4.28 31.58
C LYS A 106 -21.71 5.44 30.98
N ARG A 107 -21.22 6.68 31.07
CA ARG A 107 -21.86 7.86 30.44
C ARG A 107 -21.62 7.92 28.93
N HIS A 108 -20.49 7.39 28.47
CA HIS A 108 -20.06 7.40 27.07
C HIS A 108 -19.75 5.97 26.58
N PRO A 109 -20.78 5.12 26.41
CA PRO A 109 -20.58 3.69 26.14
C PRO A 109 -20.11 3.39 24.71
N LEU A 110 -20.30 4.33 23.78
CA LEU A 110 -19.92 4.17 22.38
C LEU A 110 -18.45 4.52 22.18
N GLN A 111 -17.67 3.54 21.74
CA GLN A 111 -16.36 3.81 21.15
C GLN A 111 -16.58 4.21 19.70
N ASN A 112 -16.06 5.38 19.31
CA ASN A 112 -16.08 5.81 17.92
C ASN A 112 -14.99 5.05 17.18
N TYR A 113 -15.40 4.01 16.45
CA TYR A 113 -14.50 3.21 15.64
C TYR A 113 -14.19 3.88 14.31
N ILE A 114 -13.07 3.45 13.76
CA ILE A 114 -12.49 3.99 12.55
C ILE A 114 -12.61 2.89 11.52
N LEU A 115 -13.45 3.11 10.52
CA LEU A 115 -13.69 2.11 9.50
C LEU A 115 -12.51 2.13 8.51
N LYS A 116 -11.83 0.99 8.36
CA LYS A 116 -10.77 0.78 7.35
C LYS A 116 -11.27 0.95 5.90
N ASP A 117 -12.58 0.97 5.72
CA ASP A 117 -13.29 1.05 4.44
C ASP A 117 -13.07 2.39 3.71
N GLU A 118 -12.71 3.45 4.43
CA GLU A 118 -12.40 4.76 3.84
C GLU A 118 -10.92 5.13 3.94
N SER A 119 -10.09 4.43 4.72
CA SER A 119 -8.67 4.79 4.90
C SER A 119 -7.89 4.65 3.60
N LEU A 120 -7.37 5.74 3.06
CA LEU A 120 -6.56 5.70 1.85
C LEU A 120 -5.25 4.92 2.09
N LYS A 121 -4.93 4.01 1.17
CA LYS A 121 -3.74 3.16 1.15
C LYS A 121 -3.24 3.02 -0.28
N ALA A 122 -1.94 2.86 -0.44
CA ALA A 122 -1.35 2.42 -1.69
C ALA A 122 -0.36 1.29 -1.43
N ILE A 123 -0.27 0.36 -2.38
CA ILE A 123 0.61 -0.81 -2.34
C ILE A 123 1.26 -0.95 -3.71
N LEU A 124 2.58 -1.05 -3.76
CA LEU A 124 3.32 -1.34 -4.98
C LEU A 124 3.57 -2.83 -5.09
N PHE A 125 3.23 -3.40 -6.25
CA PHE A 125 3.50 -4.77 -6.64
C PHE A 125 4.53 -4.81 -7.77
N ALA A 126 5.34 -5.86 -7.79
CA ALA A 126 6.14 -6.26 -8.93
C ALA A 126 5.47 -7.47 -9.59
N TRP A 127 5.13 -7.35 -10.87
CA TRP A 127 4.76 -8.49 -11.70
C TRP A 127 6.01 -9.01 -12.40
N PHE A 128 6.45 -10.21 -12.02
CA PHE A 128 7.61 -10.87 -12.62
C PHE A 128 7.23 -11.52 -13.95
N LEU A 129 8.06 -11.30 -14.97
CA LEU A 129 7.88 -11.80 -16.32
C LEU A 129 9.21 -12.37 -16.81
N PRO A 130 9.45 -13.69 -16.63
CA PRO A 130 10.63 -14.33 -17.16
C PRO A 130 10.57 -14.40 -18.68
N VAL A 131 11.66 -14.01 -19.32
CA VAL A 131 11.78 -13.94 -20.77
C VAL A 131 13.09 -14.54 -21.24
N ILE A 132 13.10 -15.02 -22.48
CA ILE A 132 14.29 -15.45 -23.21
C ILE A 132 14.58 -14.38 -24.25
N ALA A 133 15.73 -13.73 -24.09
CA ALA A 133 16.23 -12.74 -25.03
C ALA A 133 17.33 -13.36 -25.92
N PRO A 134 17.18 -13.32 -27.25
CA PRO A 134 18.12 -13.99 -28.15
C PRO A 134 19.39 -13.17 -28.42
N ASN A 135 19.39 -11.86 -28.13
CA ASN A 135 20.53 -10.98 -28.37
C ASN A 135 20.45 -9.67 -27.57
N ALA A 136 21.55 -8.92 -27.58
CA ALA A 136 21.68 -7.64 -26.90
C ALA A 136 20.72 -6.55 -27.42
N SER A 137 20.37 -6.56 -28.71
CA SER A 137 19.46 -5.57 -29.31
C SER A 137 18.05 -5.71 -28.72
N SER A 138 17.55 -6.94 -28.64
CA SER A 138 16.27 -7.25 -28.00
C SER A 138 16.26 -6.81 -26.53
N MET A 139 17.33 -7.05 -25.77
CA MET A 139 17.44 -6.58 -24.39
C MET A 139 17.40 -5.06 -24.27
N ARG A 140 18.08 -4.32 -25.17
CA ARG A 140 18.07 -2.85 -25.16
C ARG A 140 16.67 -2.29 -25.34
N LYS A 141 15.85 -2.88 -26.21
CA LYS A 141 14.47 -2.46 -26.42
C LYS A 141 13.60 -2.61 -25.17
N LEU A 142 13.90 -3.57 -24.28
CA LEU A 142 13.17 -3.76 -23.02
C LEU A 142 13.44 -2.65 -21.97
N ARG A 143 14.44 -1.78 -22.20
CA ARG A 143 14.68 -0.60 -21.34
C ARG A 143 13.84 0.61 -21.72
N GLU A 144 13.33 0.62 -22.94
CA GLU A 144 12.50 1.72 -23.43
C GLU A 144 11.14 1.73 -22.73
N PRO A 145 10.49 2.89 -22.62
CA PRO A 145 9.13 2.96 -22.10
C PRO A 145 8.20 2.04 -22.88
N ILE A 146 7.35 1.32 -22.13
CA ILE A 146 6.32 0.47 -22.70
C ILE A 146 5.28 1.38 -23.37
N PRO A 147 4.82 1.06 -24.60
CA PRO A 147 3.81 1.88 -25.27
C PRO A 147 2.58 2.09 -24.40
N GLN A 148 2.12 3.34 -24.26
CA GLN A 148 1.00 3.70 -23.38
C GLN A 148 -0.28 2.94 -23.71
N GLN A 149 -0.52 2.64 -25.00
CA GLN A 149 -1.66 1.83 -25.42
C GLN A 149 -1.61 0.42 -24.81
N LEU A 150 -0.42 -0.20 -24.76
CA LEU A 150 -0.22 -1.51 -24.15
C LEU A 150 -0.43 -1.45 -22.63
N VAL A 151 0.13 -0.43 -21.97
CA VAL A 151 -0.04 -0.20 -20.53
C VAL A 151 -1.52 -0.08 -20.17
N ASN A 152 -2.27 0.71 -20.94
CA ASN A 152 -3.71 0.88 -20.76
C ASN A 152 -4.47 -0.43 -21.01
N GLN A 153 -4.10 -1.20 -22.02
CA GLN A 153 -4.74 -2.49 -22.29
C GLN A 153 -4.53 -3.49 -21.15
N ILE A 154 -3.29 -3.63 -20.66
CA ILE A 154 -2.96 -4.47 -19.49
C ILE A 154 -3.78 -4.04 -18.28
N ARG A 155 -3.84 -2.73 -18.01
CA ARG A 155 -4.64 -2.20 -16.91
C ARG A 155 -6.11 -2.59 -17.03
N GLN A 156 -6.72 -2.40 -18.19
CA GLN A 156 -8.14 -2.69 -18.38
C GLN A 156 -8.46 -4.18 -18.25
N GLU A 157 -7.57 -5.05 -18.74
CA GLU A 157 -7.76 -6.49 -18.58
C GLU A 157 -7.59 -6.96 -17.13
N LEU A 158 -6.62 -6.40 -16.39
CA LEU A 158 -6.50 -6.67 -14.96
C LEU A 158 -7.73 -6.17 -14.19
N ILE A 159 -8.25 -4.98 -14.53
CA ILE A 159 -9.47 -4.45 -13.91
C ILE A 159 -10.66 -5.36 -14.22
N THR A 160 -10.87 -5.71 -15.48
CA THR A 160 -12.06 -6.48 -15.91
C THR A 160 -11.98 -7.95 -15.50
N GLY A 161 -10.78 -8.54 -15.43
CA GLY A 161 -10.58 -9.93 -15.02
C GLY A 161 -10.51 -10.09 -13.51
N LEU A 162 -9.55 -9.45 -12.85
CA LEU A 162 -9.27 -9.68 -11.43
C LEU A 162 -10.08 -8.76 -10.50
N LEU A 163 -10.32 -7.52 -10.92
CA LEU A 163 -10.83 -6.46 -10.03
C LEU A 163 -12.28 -6.06 -10.30
N ALA A 164 -12.98 -6.73 -11.22
CA ALA A 164 -14.32 -6.34 -11.66
C ALA A 164 -15.37 -6.11 -10.56
N PRO A 165 -15.40 -6.85 -9.44
CA PRO A 165 -16.39 -6.62 -8.40
C PRO A 165 -16.02 -5.47 -7.44
N LEU A 166 -14.83 -4.86 -7.58
CA LEU A 166 -14.39 -3.78 -6.70
C LEU A 166 -14.88 -2.42 -7.22
N PRO A 167 -15.28 -1.51 -6.32
CA PRO A 167 -15.72 -0.19 -6.74
C PRO A 167 -14.58 0.60 -7.39
N GLN A 168 -14.94 1.46 -8.33
CA GLN A 168 -13.98 2.41 -8.90
C GLN A 168 -13.50 3.36 -7.80
N PHE A 169 -12.20 3.66 -7.83
CA PHE A 169 -11.63 4.59 -6.88
C PHE A 169 -12.26 5.98 -6.93
N GLN A 170 -12.61 6.49 -5.74
CA GLN A 170 -13.01 7.88 -5.53
C GLN A 170 -12.32 8.42 -4.29
N ARG A 171 -11.67 9.58 -4.42
CA ARG A 171 -11.00 10.26 -3.31
C ARG A 171 -11.94 11.22 -2.60
N TYR A 172 -11.95 11.19 -1.27
CA TYR A 172 -12.72 12.11 -0.43
C TYR A 172 -11.84 13.18 0.24
N SER A 173 -10.61 12.81 0.61
CA SER A 173 -9.65 13.71 1.25
C SER A 173 -8.22 13.25 0.98
N THR A 174 -7.23 13.86 1.63
CA THR A 174 -5.84 13.39 1.58
C THR A 174 -5.60 12.08 2.33
N THR A 175 -6.54 11.67 3.19
CA THR A 175 -6.43 10.46 3.99
C THR A 175 -7.54 9.46 3.73
N ARG A 176 -8.55 9.84 2.92
CA ARG A 176 -9.73 9.02 2.64
C ARG A 176 -10.07 8.86 1.17
N GLY A 177 -10.58 7.68 0.84
CA GLY A 177 -11.20 7.35 -0.43
C GLY A 177 -11.94 6.02 -0.33
N THR A 178 -12.67 5.67 -1.38
CA THR A 178 -13.33 4.38 -1.56
C THR A 178 -12.85 3.74 -2.85
N GLY A 179 -13.05 2.43 -3.01
CA GLY A 179 -12.72 1.72 -4.22
C GLY A 179 -11.22 1.59 -4.45
N VAL A 180 -10.88 1.18 -5.68
CA VAL A 180 -9.50 0.91 -6.07
C VAL A 180 -9.19 1.38 -7.49
N ALA A 181 -7.97 1.87 -7.66
CA ALA A 181 -7.35 2.21 -8.92
C ALA A 181 -6.07 1.38 -9.07
N LEU A 182 -5.90 0.81 -10.26
CA LEU A 182 -4.65 0.19 -10.67
C LEU A 182 -3.87 1.17 -11.56
N LEU A 183 -2.62 1.41 -11.20
CA LEU A 183 -1.70 2.32 -11.87
C LEU A 183 -0.45 1.53 -12.28
N PRO A 184 -0.34 1.09 -13.54
CA PRO A 184 0.88 0.43 -14.00
C PRO A 184 2.03 1.42 -14.19
N GLY A 185 3.25 0.90 -14.09
CA GLY A 185 4.47 1.63 -14.45
C GLY A 185 4.62 1.77 -15.97
N ASP A 186 5.44 2.73 -16.39
CA ASP A 186 5.75 2.98 -17.81
C ASP A 186 6.93 2.15 -18.36
N ARG A 187 7.57 1.30 -17.56
CA ARG A 187 8.75 0.51 -17.96
C ARG A 187 8.98 -0.70 -17.06
N PHE A 188 9.85 -1.60 -17.52
CA PHE A 188 10.39 -2.67 -16.67
C PHE A 188 11.54 -2.17 -15.79
N VAL A 189 11.62 -2.74 -14.60
CA VAL A 189 12.65 -2.45 -13.59
C VAL A 189 13.32 -3.74 -13.12
N HIS A 190 14.39 -3.60 -12.35
CA HIS A 190 14.98 -4.72 -11.61
C HIS A 190 14.18 -4.99 -10.33
N ALA A 191 14.14 -6.24 -9.86
CA ALA A 191 13.41 -6.60 -8.64
C ALA A 191 13.88 -5.79 -7.43
N ASP A 192 15.19 -5.61 -7.29
CA ASP A 192 15.82 -4.90 -6.17
C ASP A 192 15.48 -3.39 -6.09
N THR A 193 14.92 -2.79 -7.15
CA THR A 193 14.57 -1.36 -7.15
C THR A 193 13.13 -1.09 -6.74
N ILE A 194 12.28 -2.13 -6.63
CA ILE A 194 10.85 -1.96 -6.33
C ILE A 194 10.66 -1.32 -4.96
N ASP A 195 11.40 -1.77 -3.94
CA ASP A 195 11.25 -1.24 -2.58
C ASP A 195 11.63 0.24 -2.52
N GLN A 196 12.68 0.65 -3.23
CA GLN A 196 13.10 2.06 -3.34
C GLN A 196 12.08 2.93 -4.08
N ILE A 197 11.47 2.39 -5.15
CA ILE A 197 10.38 3.06 -5.88
C ILE A 197 9.16 3.23 -4.95
N SER A 198 8.86 2.20 -4.15
CA SER A 198 7.70 2.15 -3.26
C SER A 198 7.69 3.33 -2.28
N GLU A 199 8.76 3.52 -1.53
CA GLU A 199 8.85 4.55 -0.48
C GLU A 199 8.46 5.95 -0.99
N HIS A 200 9.08 6.40 -2.07
CA HIS A 200 8.89 7.76 -2.59
C HIS A 200 7.59 7.91 -3.39
N THR A 201 7.23 6.88 -4.16
CA THR A 201 6.10 6.98 -5.11
C THR A 201 4.77 6.86 -4.39
N ILE A 202 4.67 5.96 -3.40
CA ILE A 202 3.44 5.75 -2.64
C ILE A 202 3.06 7.01 -1.87
N GLU A 203 4.02 7.62 -1.14
CA GLU A 203 3.76 8.84 -0.39
C GLU A 203 3.29 9.99 -1.30
N SER A 204 3.97 10.19 -2.43
CA SER A 204 3.60 11.21 -3.42
C SER A 204 2.18 10.99 -3.96
N LEU A 205 1.82 9.76 -4.34
CA LEU A 205 0.49 9.44 -4.85
C LEU A 205 -0.59 9.62 -3.77
N LEU A 206 -0.32 9.17 -2.54
CA LEU A 206 -1.23 9.35 -1.42
C LEU A 206 -1.50 10.82 -1.13
N GLN A 207 -0.60 11.74 -1.47
CA GLN A 207 -0.81 13.18 -1.31
C GLN A 207 -1.49 13.81 -2.53
N THR A 208 -1.06 13.46 -3.74
CA THR A 208 -1.34 14.25 -4.96
C THR A 208 -2.33 13.62 -5.94
N TRP A 209 -2.50 12.29 -5.93
CA TRP A 209 -3.26 11.60 -6.97
C TRP A 209 -4.77 11.80 -6.84
N ASP A 210 -5.44 12.20 -7.91
CA ASP A 210 -6.88 12.42 -7.98
C ASP A 210 -7.50 11.82 -9.26
N SER A 211 -8.81 12.01 -9.46
CA SER A 211 -9.53 11.48 -10.62
C SER A 211 -9.08 12.04 -11.97
N CYS A 212 -8.34 13.15 -11.99
CA CYS A 212 -7.81 13.78 -13.20
C CYS A 212 -6.38 13.34 -13.51
N SER A 213 -5.76 12.59 -12.60
CA SER A 213 -4.39 12.12 -12.72
C SER A 213 -4.25 11.00 -13.77
N PRO A 214 -3.06 10.83 -14.38
CA PRO A 214 -2.83 9.75 -15.33
C PRO A 214 -3.09 8.37 -14.71
N TYR A 215 -3.59 7.43 -15.53
CA TYR A 215 -3.85 6.04 -15.15
C TYR A 215 -2.60 5.13 -15.18
N TYR A 216 -1.42 5.74 -15.12
CA TYR A 216 -0.12 5.09 -15.05
C TYR A 216 0.81 6.00 -14.24
N PHE A 217 1.94 5.46 -13.78
CA PHE A 217 2.98 6.27 -13.14
C PHE A 217 4.30 6.15 -13.88
N SER A 218 5.03 7.26 -13.98
CA SER A 218 6.32 7.28 -14.65
C SER A 218 7.43 6.87 -13.68
N ILE A 219 8.28 5.95 -14.11
CA ILE A 219 9.41 5.49 -13.32
C ILE A 219 10.67 6.22 -13.81
N SER A 220 11.51 6.67 -12.87
CA SER A 220 12.78 7.30 -13.23
C SER A 220 13.66 6.36 -14.05
N LYS A 221 14.36 6.89 -15.07
CA LYS A 221 15.30 6.14 -15.92
C LYS A 221 16.38 5.42 -15.12
N GLN A 222 16.75 5.94 -13.94
CA GLN A 222 17.75 5.31 -13.08
C GLN A 222 17.34 3.94 -12.56
N TYR A 223 16.04 3.66 -12.46
CA TYR A 223 15.50 2.38 -12.02
C TYR A 223 15.20 1.42 -13.18
N SER A 224 15.50 1.82 -14.42
CA SER A 224 15.29 0.98 -15.59
C SER A 224 16.06 -0.34 -15.48
N PHE A 225 15.49 -1.39 -16.05
CA PHE A 225 16.12 -2.70 -16.11
C PHE A 225 17.59 -2.59 -16.61
N PRO A 226 18.58 -3.11 -15.86
CA PRO A 226 19.99 -2.96 -16.22
C PRO A 226 20.36 -3.84 -17.40
N ILE A 227 21.37 -3.46 -18.19
CA ILE A 227 21.98 -4.32 -19.22
C ILE A 227 23.47 -4.38 -18.98
N CYS A 228 24.02 -5.59 -18.90
CA CYS A 228 25.46 -5.79 -18.81
C CYS A 228 26.07 -5.97 -20.21
N PRO A 229 27.17 -5.28 -20.54
CA PRO A 229 27.87 -5.45 -21.82
C PRO A 229 28.51 -6.84 -21.98
N HIS A 230 28.71 -7.59 -20.89
CA HIS A 230 29.36 -8.90 -20.88
C HIS A 230 28.37 -10.07 -20.89
N TRP A 231 27.07 -9.82 -21.11
CA TRP A 231 26.09 -10.90 -21.20
C TRP A 231 26.28 -11.72 -22.47
N HIS A 232 26.21 -13.04 -22.28
CA HIS A 232 26.14 -14.02 -23.37
C HIS A 232 24.68 -14.25 -23.72
N PHE A 233 24.42 -14.57 -24.98
CA PHE A 233 23.08 -14.76 -25.52
C PHE A 233 22.97 -16.10 -26.25
N PRO A 234 21.79 -16.75 -26.26
CA PRO A 234 20.52 -16.35 -25.63
C PRO A 234 20.57 -16.37 -24.10
N ARG A 235 19.74 -15.54 -23.45
CA ARG A 235 19.72 -15.39 -21.98
C ARG A 235 18.31 -15.38 -21.43
N VAL A 236 18.12 -16.02 -20.28
CA VAL A 236 16.91 -15.84 -19.46
C VAL A 236 17.07 -14.60 -18.57
N ALA A 237 16.07 -13.73 -18.59
CA ALA A 237 15.99 -12.58 -17.71
C ALA A 237 14.61 -12.54 -17.04
N VAL A 238 14.54 -12.08 -15.79
CA VAL A 238 13.27 -11.84 -15.09
C VAL A 238 13.00 -10.35 -15.10
N LEU A 239 12.04 -9.92 -15.90
CA LEU A 239 11.59 -8.53 -15.96
C LEU A 239 10.58 -8.28 -14.84
N CYS A 240 10.65 -7.12 -14.20
CA CYS A 240 9.64 -6.70 -13.23
C CYS A 240 8.81 -5.58 -13.81
N PHE A 241 7.51 -5.78 -13.93
CA PHE A 241 6.54 -4.76 -14.33
C PHE A 241 5.84 -4.20 -13.08
N PRO A 242 6.12 -2.93 -12.71
CA PRO A 242 5.55 -2.35 -11.50
C PRO A 242 4.07 -2.03 -11.64
N LEU A 243 3.29 -2.28 -10.59
CA LEU A 243 1.85 -2.02 -10.51
C LEU A 243 1.50 -1.44 -9.15
N ILE A 244 0.98 -0.22 -9.11
CA ILE A 244 0.47 0.40 -7.88
C ILE A 244 -1.03 0.15 -7.79
N VAL A 245 -1.46 -0.29 -6.62
CA VAL A 245 -2.85 -0.36 -6.20
C VAL A 245 -3.07 0.80 -5.24
N LEU A 246 -3.91 1.76 -5.63
CA LEU A 246 -4.30 2.91 -4.80
C LEU A 246 -5.78 2.81 -4.49
N GLY A 247 -6.17 2.90 -3.23
CA GLY A 247 -7.57 2.70 -2.85
C GLY A 247 -7.83 2.87 -1.37
N CYS A 248 -9.00 2.47 -0.92
CA CYS A 248 -9.19 2.28 0.52
C CYS A 248 -8.42 1.03 0.99
N ALA A 249 -8.08 0.99 2.28
CA ALA A 249 -7.23 -0.03 2.85
C ALA A 249 -7.84 -1.43 2.68
N PHE A 250 -9.15 -1.54 2.87
CA PHE A 250 -9.89 -2.79 2.71
C PHE A 250 -9.86 -3.31 1.27
N ASP A 251 -10.10 -2.44 0.29
CA ASP A 251 -10.07 -2.84 -1.12
C ASP A 251 -8.65 -3.17 -1.57
N CYS A 252 -7.64 -2.43 -1.12
CA CYS A 252 -6.23 -2.75 -1.39
C CYS A 252 -5.82 -4.12 -0.83
N GLU A 253 -6.27 -4.46 0.38
CA GLU A 253 -6.06 -5.80 0.98
C GLU A 253 -6.78 -6.88 0.14
N THR A 254 -7.99 -6.59 -0.34
CA THR A 254 -8.72 -7.50 -1.23
C THR A 254 -8.00 -7.71 -2.56
N VAL A 255 -7.44 -6.65 -3.16
CA VAL A 255 -6.62 -6.75 -4.37
C VAL A 255 -5.37 -7.59 -4.11
N THR A 256 -4.70 -7.38 -2.98
CA THR A 256 -3.51 -8.16 -2.60
C THR A 256 -3.83 -9.66 -2.62
N ILE A 257 -4.92 -10.07 -1.96
CA ILE A 257 -5.34 -11.47 -1.91
C ILE A 257 -5.68 -12.02 -3.32
N ARG A 258 -6.37 -11.22 -4.14
CA ARG A 258 -6.77 -11.63 -5.50
C ARG A 258 -5.57 -11.80 -6.42
N ILE A 259 -4.65 -10.85 -6.42
CA ILE A 259 -3.43 -10.89 -7.24
C ILE A 259 -2.53 -12.05 -6.80
N SER A 260 -2.32 -12.26 -5.50
CA SER A 260 -1.51 -13.38 -4.99
C SER A 260 -2.12 -14.77 -5.25
N ARG A 261 -3.38 -14.85 -5.68
CA ARG A 261 -4.08 -16.10 -6.01
C ARG A 261 -4.41 -16.20 -7.51
N ALA A 262 -3.99 -15.24 -8.32
CA ALA A 262 -4.30 -15.23 -9.74
C ALA A 262 -3.52 -16.35 -10.45
N ASP A 263 -4.23 -17.18 -11.20
CA ASP A 263 -3.60 -18.14 -12.10
C ASP A 263 -3.17 -17.45 -13.40
N SER A 264 -2.30 -18.11 -14.17
CA SER A 264 -1.86 -17.59 -15.48
C SER A 264 -3.00 -17.29 -16.46
N LYS A 265 -4.14 -18.00 -16.34
CA LYS A 265 -5.35 -17.78 -17.15
C LYS A 265 -6.08 -16.47 -16.79
N ASP A 266 -5.90 -15.98 -15.57
CA ASP A 266 -6.55 -14.77 -15.05
C ASP A 266 -5.74 -13.51 -15.39
N LEU A 267 -4.55 -13.69 -15.95
CA LEU A 267 -3.59 -12.63 -16.27
C LEU A 267 -3.57 -12.35 -17.79
N PRO A 268 -3.35 -11.09 -18.20
CA PRO A 268 -3.28 -10.70 -19.62
C PRO A 268 -1.95 -11.11 -20.29
N LEU A 269 -1.52 -12.37 -20.12
CA LEU A 269 -0.25 -12.89 -20.65
C LEU A 269 -0.19 -12.87 -22.18
N HIS A 270 -1.35 -12.92 -22.85
CA HIS A 270 -1.40 -12.83 -24.31
C HIS A 270 -0.96 -11.45 -24.82
N ILE A 271 -1.25 -10.36 -24.08
CA ILE A 271 -0.77 -9.02 -24.41
C ILE A 271 0.76 -8.99 -24.36
N TRP A 272 1.33 -9.53 -23.28
CA TRP A 272 2.78 -9.63 -23.11
C TRP A 272 3.42 -10.47 -24.22
N LYS A 273 2.82 -11.61 -24.56
CA LYS A 273 3.30 -12.48 -25.62
C LYS A 273 3.41 -11.73 -26.96
N ASN A 274 2.38 -10.98 -27.34
CA ASN A 274 2.37 -10.21 -28.58
C ASN A 274 3.43 -9.09 -28.57
N TYR A 275 3.54 -8.38 -27.45
CA TYR A 275 4.54 -7.32 -27.29
C TYR A 275 5.98 -7.87 -27.35
N PHE A 276 6.27 -8.96 -26.65
CA PHE A 276 7.60 -9.56 -26.66
C PHE A 276 7.96 -10.15 -28.02
N GLN A 277 7.01 -10.76 -28.74
CA GLN A 277 7.24 -11.22 -30.11
C GLN A 277 7.70 -10.08 -31.04
N TYR A 278 7.08 -8.90 -30.94
CA TYR A 278 7.52 -7.71 -31.68
C TYR A 278 8.97 -7.29 -31.35
N LEU A 279 9.44 -7.55 -30.13
CA LEU A 279 10.80 -7.27 -29.70
C LEU A 279 11.79 -8.42 -30.00
N ASN A 280 11.34 -9.48 -30.65
CA ASN A 280 12.07 -10.74 -30.80
C ASN A 280 12.52 -11.30 -29.43
N VAL A 281 11.63 -11.24 -28.45
CA VAL A 281 11.77 -11.79 -27.11
C VAL A 281 10.67 -12.83 -26.91
N SER A 282 10.97 -13.92 -26.23
CA SER A 282 9.95 -14.94 -25.92
C SER A 282 9.67 -14.95 -24.42
N LEU A 283 8.40 -15.07 -24.02
CA LEU A 283 8.07 -15.42 -22.64
C LEU A 283 8.66 -16.80 -22.34
N TYR A 284 9.29 -16.93 -21.18
CA TYR A 284 9.81 -18.21 -20.74
C TYR A 284 8.63 -19.17 -20.47
N PRO A 285 8.63 -20.37 -21.04
CA PRO A 285 7.55 -21.33 -20.87
C PRO A 285 7.57 -21.97 -19.47
N GLY A 286 6.43 -22.01 -18.77
CA GLY A 286 6.29 -22.64 -17.43
C GLY A 286 5.71 -21.75 -16.34
N ARG A 287 5.89 -22.14 -15.07
CA ARG A 287 5.61 -21.30 -13.88
C ARG A 287 6.76 -20.30 -13.76
N GLY A 288 6.43 -19.02 -13.64
CA GLY A 288 7.46 -17.98 -13.61
C GLY A 288 6.88 -16.58 -13.61
N THR A 289 5.62 -16.42 -14.02
CA THR A 289 4.90 -15.17 -13.82
C THR A 289 4.24 -15.17 -12.46
N ASP A 290 4.70 -14.28 -11.58
CA ASP A 290 4.17 -14.15 -10.22
C ASP A 290 4.12 -12.67 -9.82
N PHE A 291 3.48 -12.39 -8.69
CA PHE A 291 3.40 -11.06 -8.09
C PHE A 291 4.00 -11.05 -6.70
N ALA A 292 4.77 -10.01 -6.40
CA ALA A 292 5.16 -9.72 -5.02
C ALA A 292 4.83 -8.27 -4.67
N ALA A 293 4.29 -8.06 -3.48
CA ALA A 293 4.26 -6.73 -2.90
C ALA A 293 5.70 -6.27 -2.55
N ALA A 294 5.93 -4.97 -2.56
CA ALA A 294 7.15 -4.36 -2.02
C ALA A 294 7.43 -4.89 -0.59
N GLY A 295 8.71 -5.13 -0.29
CA GLY A 295 9.19 -5.81 0.91
C GLY A 295 9.33 -7.34 0.76
N PHE A 296 8.68 -7.96 -0.23
CA PHE A 296 8.79 -9.40 -0.53
C PHE A 296 9.40 -9.70 -1.91
N THR A 297 9.64 -8.67 -2.72
CA THR A 297 10.08 -8.79 -4.12
C THR A 297 11.37 -9.58 -4.29
N LYS A 298 12.37 -9.33 -3.45
CA LYS A 298 13.65 -10.04 -3.47
C LYS A 298 13.50 -11.54 -3.19
N HIS A 299 12.60 -11.90 -2.28
CA HIS A 299 12.35 -13.31 -1.94
C HIS A 299 11.77 -14.06 -3.14
N ILE A 300 10.68 -13.52 -3.71
CA ILE A 300 9.99 -14.12 -4.86
C ILE A 300 10.88 -14.13 -6.10
N TYR A 301 11.64 -13.06 -6.35
CA TYR A 301 12.61 -13.02 -7.45
C TYR A 301 13.64 -14.16 -7.36
N ASN A 302 14.21 -14.40 -6.18
CA ASN A 302 15.18 -15.48 -5.97
C ASN A 302 14.56 -16.86 -6.12
N GLU A 303 13.29 -17.03 -5.73
CA GLU A 303 12.54 -18.27 -5.96
C GLU A 303 12.37 -18.54 -7.45
N ILE A 304 11.86 -17.56 -8.20
CA ILE A 304 11.72 -17.64 -9.66
C ILE A 304 13.08 -17.96 -10.31
N GLN A 305 14.16 -17.28 -9.92
CA GLN A 305 15.48 -17.54 -10.47
C GLN A 305 15.98 -18.97 -10.26
N ARG A 306 15.61 -19.62 -9.14
CA ARG A 306 15.99 -21.02 -8.87
C ARG A 306 15.22 -22.01 -9.74
N GLU A 307 14.00 -21.66 -10.16
CA GLU A 307 13.14 -22.52 -10.98
C GLU A 307 13.46 -22.42 -12.49
N LEU A 308 14.13 -21.34 -12.92
CA LEU A 308 14.54 -21.17 -14.31
C LEU A 308 15.71 -22.10 -14.65
N THR A 309 15.65 -22.73 -15.82
CA THR A 309 16.74 -23.59 -16.31
C THR A 309 18.02 -22.80 -16.53
N SER A 310 19.15 -23.49 -16.41
CA SER A 310 20.47 -22.86 -16.58
C SER A 310 20.67 -22.39 -18.03
N GLU A 311 21.38 -21.28 -18.23
CA GLU A 311 21.67 -20.73 -19.58
C GLU A 311 22.36 -21.75 -20.50
N ALA A 312 23.07 -22.74 -19.94
CA ALA A 312 23.70 -23.82 -20.67
C ALA A 312 22.71 -24.78 -21.34
N GLU A 313 21.52 -24.98 -20.76
CA GLU A 313 20.49 -25.87 -21.30
C GLU A 313 19.68 -25.22 -22.42
N LEU A 314 19.66 -23.88 -22.51
CA LEU A 314 19.07 -23.15 -23.64
C LEU A 314 19.81 -23.36 -24.97
N LEU A 315 21.11 -23.70 -24.89
CA LEU A 315 22.00 -23.86 -26.03
C LEU A 315 21.96 -25.27 -26.64
N GLU A 316 21.21 -26.22 -26.05
CA GLU A 316 21.01 -27.57 -26.59
C GLU A 316 19.67 -27.68 -27.35
N PRO A 317 19.66 -27.66 -28.70
CA PRO A 317 18.43 -27.62 -29.50
C PRO A 317 17.54 -28.86 -29.37
N SER A 318 18.09 -29.97 -28.88
CA SER A 318 17.43 -31.28 -28.76
C SER A 318 16.57 -31.45 -27.50
N LYS A 319 16.56 -30.48 -26.58
CA LYS A 319 15.80 -30.53 -25.31
C LYS A 319 14.59 -29.60 -25.28
N TYR A 320 14.01 -29.25 -26.42
CA TYR A 320 12.68 -28.63 -26.47
C TYR A 320 11.61 -29.68 -26.75
N PRO A 321 11.32 -30.64 -25.85
CA PRO A 321 10.16 -31.49 -26.05
C PRO A 321 8.92 -30.63 -25.71
N ALA A 322 7.78 -31.00 -26.29
CA ALA A 322 6.49 -30.32 -26.17
C ALA A 322 5.86 -30.36 -24.75
N TYR A 323 6.65 -30.19 -23.69
CA TYR A 323 6.28 -30.41 -22.29
C TYR A 323 6.34 -29.13 -21.45
N LEU A 324 5.69 -28.03 -21.84
CA LEU A 324 5.54 -26.87 -20.93
C LEU A 324 4.12 -26.28 -20.93
N TRP A 325 3.12 -27.12 -21.16
CA TRP A 325 1.72 -26.83 -20.84
C TRP A 325 1.26 -27.74 -19.70
N ARG A 326 1.77 -27.52 -18.49
CA ARG A 326 1.14 -28.04 -17.26
C ARG A 326 0.83 -26.87 -16.35
N VAL A 327 -0.38 -26.35 -16.52
CA VAL A 327 -1.10 -25.57 -15.52
C VAL A 327 -1.54 -26.55 -14.42
N LYS A 328 -1.21 -26.24 -13.18
CA LYS A 328 -1.85 -26.84 -12.00
C LYS A 328 -2.66 -25.73 -11.36
#